data_AF-A0A3M0B7E6-F1
#
_entry.id   AF-A0A3M0B7E6-F1
#
_cell.length_a   1.000
_cell.length_b   1.000
_cell.length_c   1.000
_cell.angle_alpha   90.00
_cell.angle_beta   90.00
_cell.angle_gamma   90.00
#
_symmetry.space_group_name_H-M   'P 1'
#
loop_
_entity.id
_entity.type
_entity.pdbx_description
1 polymer ?
#
loop_
_entity_poly.entity_id
_entity_poly.type
_entity_poly.pdbx_seq_one_letter_code
_entity_poly.pdbx_strand_id
1 'polypeptide(L)'
;MRKIGWDISHQEFIISDHYYFSKLQRYINEAGMQVDEVDEFEKLANYDTIIFNYPEIPFKKEEVDFIEELVKKGKTVGIFAYYKNEDHIADTCNTLSERFGIKFNGDIIIDNINNYDNDNLLITTTDISNMNNSINKVMLACTDSLLTTDPKVRILVHGEDTCESKLEFEPILFAEYVDENGGKFIAGGTCVFWDNYSIDLYNNKEFSLDLLSR
;
A
#
# COMPACT_ATOMS: atom_id res chain seq x y z
N MET A 1 -0.81 1.97 22.41
CA MET A 1 -0.14 0.98 21.55
C MET A 1 -1.02 0.79 20.34
N ARG A 2 -0.52 1.10 19.15
CA ARG A 2 -1.31 1.01 17.92
C ARG A 2 -1.46 -0.46 17.53
N LYS A 3 -2.68 -0.86 17.18
CA LYS A 3 -3.00 -2.22 16.75
C LYS A 3 -3.24 -2.27 15.25
N ILE A 4 -2.54 -3.17 14.59
CA ILE A 4 -2.59 -3.40 13.14
C ILE A 4 -3.25 -4.75 12.91
N GLY A 5 -4.38 -4.75 12.21
CA GLY A 5 -5.01 -5.96 11.71
C GLY A 5 -4.48 -6.25 10.32
N TRP A 6 -3.74 -7.34 10.17
CA TRP A 6 -3.30 -7.83 8.87
C TRP A 6 -4.31 -8.85 8.38
N ASP A 7 -5.10 -8.50 7.36
CA ASP A 7 -6.13 -9.41 6.84
C ASP A 7 -5.47 -10.64 6.21
N ILE A 8 -6.09 -11.80 6.40
CA ILE A 8 -5.75 -13.05 5.71
C ILE A 8 -7.02 -13.73 5.15
N SER A 9 -8.16 -13.04 5.16
CA SER A 9 -9.45 -13.58 4.76
C SER A 9 -9.67 -13.53 3.24
N HIS A 10 -8.87 -12.74 2.51
CA HIS A 10 -8.86 -12.66 1.04
C HIS A 10 -7.62 -13.29 0.41
N GLN A 11 -6.96 -14.21 1.12
CA GLN A 11 -5.74 -14.92 0.68
C GLN A 11 -4.50 -14.02 0.54
N GLU A 12 -4.43 -12.96 1.34
CA GLU A 12 -3.28 -12.06 1.43
C GLU A 12 -1.98 -12.79 1.78
N PHE A 13 -0.86 -12.19 1.37
CA PHE A 13 0.44 -12.60 1.90
C PHE A 13 0.49 -12.36 3.41
N ILE A 14 0.68 -13.45 4.16
CA ILE A 14 0.63 -13.45 5.62
C ILE A 14 1.86 -12.76 6.22
N ILE A 15 1.66 -11.86 7.18
CA ILE A 15 2.76 -11.13 7.84
C ILE A 15 3.71 -12.08 8.58
N SER A 16 3.22 -13.23 9.06
CA SER A 16 4.02 -14.24 9.76
C SER A 16 4.99 -15.01 8.85
N ASP A 17 4.91 -14.86 7.53
CA ASP A 17 5.87 -15.48 6.61
C ASP A 17 7.28 -14.95 6.89
N HIS A 18 8.13 -15.82 7.42
CA HIS A 18 9.47 -15.45 7.83
C HIS A 18 10.36 -15.06 6.64
N TYR A 19 10.14 -15.69 5.48
CA TYR A 19 10.93 -15.45 4.27
C TYR A 19 10.64 -14.06 3.69
N TYR A 20 9.39 -13.61 3.77
CA TYR A 20 8.99 -12.31 3.25
C TYR A 20 9.02 -11.17 4.28
N PHE A 21 8.57 -11.34 5.53
CA PHE A 21 8.26 -10.18 6.39
C PHE A 21 8.83 -10.23 7.80
N SER A 22 9.77 -11.13 8.10
CA SER A 22 10.39 -11.19 9.44
C SER A 22 11.06 -9.89 9.89
N LYS A 23 11.63 -9.11 8.96
CA LYS A 23 12.18 -7.78 9.28
C LYS A 23 11.09 -6.76 9.59
N LEU A 24 10.01 -6.72 8.80
CA LEU A 24 8.88 -5.82 9.02
C LEU A 24 8.24 -6.09 10.40
N GLN A 25 7.98 -7.36 10.73
CA GLN A 25 7.48 -7.76 12.05
C GLN A 25 8.37 -7.26 13.19
N ARG A 26 9.69 -7.42 13.06
CA ARG A 26 10.65 -6.91 14.04
C ARG A 26 10.56 -5.39 14.17
N TYR A 27 10.51 -4.65 13.06
CA TYR A 27 10.44 -3.18 13.07
C TYR A 27 9.12 -2.66 13.65
N ILE A 28 7.99 -3.31 13.40
CA ILE A 28 6.70 -3.00 14.02
C ILE A 28 6.80 -3.13 15.55
N ASN A 29 7.38 -4.24 16.03
CA ASN A 29 7.58 -4.48 17.46
C ASN A 29 8.55 -3.47 18.10
N GLU A 30 9.68 -3.16 17.45
CA GLU A 30 10.64 -2.14 17.89
C GLU A 30 10.01 -0.74 17.99
N ALA A 31 9.03 -0.44 17.11
CA ALA A 31 8.26 0.79 17.14
C ALA A 31 7.14 0.81 18.19
N GLY A 32 6.97 -0.26 18.98
CA GLY A 32 5.94 -0.35 20.02
C GLY A 32 4.51 -0.46 19.47
N MET A 33 4.37 -1.04 18.28
CA MET A 33 3.08 -1.38 17.67
C MET A 33 2.84 -2.90 17.77
N GLN A 34 1.58 -3.31 17.67
CA GLN A 34 1.18 -4.71 17.63
C GLN A 34 0.57 -5.02 16.27
N VAL A 35 0.96 -6.13 15.65
CA VAL A 35 0.33 -6.66 14.43
C VAL A 35 -0.21 -8.05 14.71
N ASP A 36 -1.46 -8.29 14.34
CA ASP A 36 -2.13 -9.58 14.45
C ASP A 36 -2.70 -9.96 13.07
N GLU A 37 -2.58 -11.22 12.68
CA GLU A 37 -3.29 -11.77 11.52
C GLU A 37 -4.77 -11.95 11.85
N VAL A 38 -5.65 -11.56 10.92
CA VAL A 38 -7.10 -11.53 11.12
C VAL A 38 -7.79 -12.32 10.02
N ASP A 39 -8.44 -13.41 10.39
CA ASP A 39 -9.16 -14.33 9.50
C ASP A 39 -10.67 -14.08 9.44
N GLU A 40 -11.20 -13.30 10.38
CA GLU A 40 -12.61 -12.90 10.43
C GLU A 40 -12.73 -11.39 10.16
N PHE A 41 -13.31 -11.04 9.01
CA PHE A 41 -13.37 -9.67 8.50
C PHE A 41 -13.98 -8.67 9.49
N GLU A 42 -15.01 -9.07 10.25
CA GLU A 42 -15.67 -8.21 11.22
C GLU A 42 -14.75 -7.84 12.40
N LYS A 43 -13.75 -8.68 12.72
CA LYS A 43 -12.78 -8.39 13.79
C LYS A 43 -11.85 -7.24 13.43
N LEU A 44 -11.72 -6.86 12.16
CA LEU A 44 -10.94 -5.71 11.71
C LEU A 44 -11.37 -4.40 12.42
N ALA A 45 -12.63 -4.31 12.85
CA ALA A 45 -13.13 -3.17 13.64
C ALA A 45 -12.36 -2.92 14.96
N ASN A 46 -11.66 -3.94 15.49
CA ASN A 46 -10.90 -3.86 16.74
C ASN A 46 -9.48 -3.26 16.57
N TYR A 47 -9.06 -2.97 15.34
CA TYR A 47 -7.71 -2.51 15.01
C TYR A 47 -7.72 -1.05 14.56
N ASP A 48 -6.63 -0.33 14.83
CA ASP A 48 -6.48 1.07 14.45
C ASP A 48 -6.09 1.20 12.97
N THR A 49 -5.27 0.27 12.50
CA THR A 49 -4.84 0.13 11.10
C THR A 49 -5.24 -1.23 10.57
N ILE A 50 -5.67 -1.28 9.31
CA ILE A 50 -6.05 -2.51 8.61
C ILE A 50 -5.21 -2.59 7.35
N ILE A 51 -4.66 -3.76 7.04
CA ILE A 51 -3.81 -3.99 5.87
C ILE A 51 -4.35 -5.15 5.06
N PHE A 52 -4.62 -4.88 3.78
CA PHE A 52 -4.88 -5.86 2.73
C PHE A 52 -3.65 -5.92 1.83
N ASN A 53 -2.74 -6.85 2.12
CA ASN A 53 -1.50 -6.98 1.37
C ASN A 53 -1.64 -8.06 0.29
N TYR A 54 -1.82 -7.63 -0.96
CA TYR A 54 -2.04 -8.53 -2.09
C TYR A 54 -3.30 -9.42 -1.91
N PRO A 55 -4.51 -8.84 -1.79
CA PRO A 55 -5.72 -9.64 -1.70
C PRO A 55 -6.03 -10.31 -3.05
N GLU A 56 -6.34 -11.62 -3.04
CA GLU A 56 -6.67 -12.40 -4.23
C GLU A 56 -8.18 -12.60 -4.41
N ILE A 57 -8.97 -12.41 -3.35
CA ILE A 57 -10.44 -12.51 -3.39
C ILE A 57 -11.06 -11.11 -3.53
N PRO A 58 -11.94 -10.88 -4.52
CA PRO A 58 -12.70 -9.63 -4.62
C PRO A 58 -13.59 -9.34 -3.41
N PHE A 59 -13.62 -8.08 -2.98
CA PHE A 59 -14.43 -7.63 -1.86
C PHE A 59 -15.90 -7.54 -2.25
N LYS A 60 -16.78 -8.07 -1.40
CA LYS A 60 -18.22 -7.94 -1.51
C LYS A 60 -18.65 -6.53 -1.14
N LYS A 61 -19.84 -6.13 -1.60
CA LYS A 61 -20.39 -4.81 -1.29
C LYS A 61 -20.48 -4.55 0.22
N GLU A 62 -20.88 -5.55 1.00
CA GLU A 62 -21.00 -5.44 2.46
C GLU A 62 -19.64 -5.22 3.13
N GLU A 63 -18.58 -5.84 2.60
CA GLU A 63 -17.20 -5.67 3.06
C GLU A 63 -16.71 -4.26 2.72
N VAL A 64 -16.97 -3.78 1.50
CA VAL A 64 -16.66 -2.41 1.08
C VAL A 64 -17.38 -1.37 1.95
N ASP A 65 -18.68 -1.55 2.17
CA ASP A 65 -19.49 -0.65 3.00
C ASP A 65 -18.97 -0.65 4.46
N PHE A 66 -18.56 -1.81 4.97
CA PHE A 66 -17.94 -1.93 6.30
C PHE A 66 -16.62 -1.16 6.38
N ILE A 67 -15.72 -1.31 5.41
CA ILE A 67 -14.42 -0.62 5.38
C ILE A 67 -14.61 0.89 5.26
N GLU A 68 -15.55 1.36 4.44
CA GLU A 68 -15.90 2.78 4.37
C GLU A 68 -16.33 3.34 5.73
N GLU A 69 -17.17 2.63 6.47
CA GLU A 69 -17.59 3.04 7.81
C GLU A 69 -16.45 3.01 8.83
N LEU A 70 -15.46 2.13 8.67
CA LEU A 70 -14.25 2.12 9.50
C LEU A 70 -13.38 3.34 9.22
N VAL A 71 -13.18 3.70 7.95
CA VAL A 71 -12.44 4.91 7.56
C VAL A 71 -13.15 6.16 8.09
N LYS A 72 -14.48 6.27 7.95
CA LYS A 72 -15.26 7.40 8.54
C LYS A 72 -15.14 7.49 10.06
N LYS A 73 -14.87 6.38 10.75
CA LYS A 73 -14.62 6.35 12.21
C LYS A 73 -13.19 6.73 12.60
N GLY A 74 -12.36 7.17 11.64
CA GLY A 74 -11.00 7.62 11.89
C GLY A 74 -9.93 6.53 11.79
N LYS A 75 -10.27 5.32 11.30
CA LYS A 75 -9.29 4.25 11.11
C LYS A 75 -8.47 4.46 9.84
N THR A 76 -7.30 3.83 9.79
CA THR A 76 -6.46 3.78 8.59
C THR A 76 -6.59 2.41 7.94
N VAL A 77 -6.76 2.37 6.63
CA VAL A 77 -6.86 1.13 5.84
C VAL A 77 -5.85 1.24 4.70
N GLY A 78 -5.01 0.22 4.51
CA GLY A 78 -4.06 0.14 3.39
C GLY A 78 -4.37 -1.06 2.51
N ILE A 79 -4.34 -0.87 1.20
CA ILE A 79 -4.43 -1.95 0.20
C ILE A 79 -3.26 -1.86 -0.78
N PHE A 80 -2.62 -2.98 -1.06
CA PHE A 80 -1.39 -3.00 -1.84
C PHE A 80 -1.46 -4.07 -2.93
N ALA A 81 -1.22 -3.65 -4.16
CA ALA A 81 -1.28 -4.49 -5.35
C ALA A 81 0.12 -4.90 -5.82
N TYR A 82 0.22 -5.35 -7.08
CA TYR A 82 1.48 -5.67 -7.74
C TYR A 82 1.38 -5.34 -9.24
N TYR A 83 2.51 -5.18 -9.91
CA TYR A 83 2.55 -4.92 -11.36
C TYR A 83 1.86 -5.99 -12.24
N LYS A 84 1.65 -5.67 -13.51
CA LYS A 84 1.17 -6.54 -14.61
C LYS A 84 -0.26 -7.04 -14.54
N ASN A 85 -0.83 -7.24 -13.35
CA ASN A 85 -2.19 -7.71 -13.16
C ASN A 85 -2.52 -9.03 -13.91
N GLU A 86 -1.54 -9.92 -14.12
CA GLU A 86 -1.76 -11.24 -14.77
C GLU A 86 -2.64 -12.17 -13.92
N ASP A 87 -2.66 -11.92 -12.62
CA ASP A 87 -3.39 -12.59 -11.55
C ASP A 87 -4.67 -11.84 -11.14
N HIS A 88 -5.02 -10.76 -11.83
CA HIS A 88 -6.17 -9.90 -11.53
C HIS A 88 -6.11 -9.18 -10.18
N ILE A 89 -4.92 -8.99 -9.59
CA ILE A 89 -4.78 -8.33 -8.27
C ILE A 89 -5.19 -6.85 -8.31
N ALA A 90 -4.86 -6.11 -9.37
CA ALA A 90 -5.34 -4.75 -9.54
C ALA A 90 -6.88 -4.71 -9.64
N ASP A 91 -7.48 -5.65 -10.39
CA ASP A 91 -8.94 -5.77 -10.50
C ASP A 91 -9.60 -6.09 -9.14
N THR A 92 -9.00 -7.02 -8.38
CA THR A 92 -9.43 -7.36 -7.02
C THR A 92 -9.32 -6.17 -6.09
N CYS A 93 -8.19 -5.46 -6.08
CA CYS A 93 -8.00 -4.26 -5.26
C CYS A 93 -9.02 -3.17 -5.62
N ASN A 94 -9.33 -2.99 -6.90
CA ASN A 94 -10.31 -2.04 -7.41
C ASN A 94 -11.73 -2.30 -6.90
N THR A 95 -12.07 -3.54 -6.52
CA THR A 95 -13.39 -3.82 -5.92
C THR A 95 -13.61 -3.12 -4.59
N LEU A 96 -12.53 -2.72 -3.90
CA LEU A 96 -12.55 -1.90 -2.70
C LEU A 96 -12.11 -0.45 -2.95
N SER A 97 -10.96 -0.25 -3.61
CA SER A 97 -10.31 1.06 -3.67
C SER A 97 -11.07 2.11 -4.47
N GLU A 98 -11.85 1.71 -5.49
CA GLU A 98 -12.62 2.67 -6.31
C GLU A 98 -13.66 3.42 -5.46
N ARG A 99 -14.14 2.85 -4.33
CA ARG A 99 -15.02 3.53 -3.36
C ARG A 99 -14.39 4.80 -2.80
N PHE A 100 -13.06 4.84 -2.72
CA PHE A 100 -12.27 5.94 -2.16
C PHE A 100 -11.63 6.81 -3.26
N GLY A 101 -12.05 6.64 -4.51
CA GLY A 101 -11.56 7.44 -5.63
C GLY A 101 -10.14 7.10 -6.07
N ILE A 102 -9.65 5.89 -5.77
CA ILE A 102 -8.33 5.42 -6.20
C ILE A 102 -8.49 4.12 -7.00
N LYS A 103 -7.90 4.08 -8.18
CA LYS A 103 -7.94 2.93 -9.08
C LYS A 103 -6.54 2.46 -9.42
N PHE A 104 -6.29 1.17 -9.29
CA PHE A 104 -5.12 0.46 -9.80
C PHE A 104 -5.26 0.24 -11.31
N ASN A 105 -4.25 0.61 -12.09
CA ASN A 105 -4.31 0.55 -13.54
C ASN A 105 -3.98 -0.83 -14.12
N GLY A 106 -3.38 -1.73 -13.33
CA GLY A 106 -2.90 -3.03 -13.80
C GLY A 106 -1.71 -2.92 -14.76
N ASP A 107 -0.86 -1.94 -14.51
CA ASP A 107 0.22 -1.47 -15.35
C ASP A 107 1.59 -2.08 -14.97
N ILE A 108 2.60 -1.76 -15.77
CA ILE A 108 4.01 -2.00 -15.48
C ILE A 108 4.70 -0.64 -15.49
N ILE A 109 5.24 -0.25 -14.35
CA ILE A 109 6.09 0.93 -14.24
C ILE A 109 7.55 0.53 -14.39
N ILE A 110 8.26 1.23 -15.27
CA ILE A 110 9.71 1.08 -15.45
C ILE A 110 10.45 2.40 -15.34
N ASP A 111 11.71 2.37 -14.92
CA ASP A 111 12.60 3.52 -15.01
C ASP A 111 14.03 3.07 -15.30
N ASN A 112 14.61 3.50 -16.43
CA ASN A 112 15.97 3.11 -16.83
C ASN A 112 17.06 3.99 -16.20
N ILE A 113 16.71 5.05 -15.48
CA ILE A 113 17.62 6.03 -14.88
C ILE A 113 17.55 5.97 -13.35
N ASN A 114 16.34 6.07 -12.78
CA ASN A 114 16.12 6.08 -11.34
C ASN A 114 15.67 4.70 -10.85
N ASN A 115 16.57 3.74 -10.89
CA ASN A 115 16.34 2.39 -10.39
C ASN A 115 17.42 1.89 -9.43
N TYR A 116 17.13 0.78 -8.77
CA TYR A 116 18.06 0.05 -7.93
C TYR A 116 18.70 -1.11 -8.71
N ASP A 117 20.03 -1.24 -8.57
CA ASP A 117 20.84 -2.34 -9.12
C ASP A 117 20.76 -2.55 -10.65
N ASN A 118 20.50 -1.48 -11.41
CA ASN A 118 20.29 -1.53 -12.87
C ASN A 118 19.09 -2.39 -13.30
N ASP A 119 18.15 -2.65 -12.40
CA ASP A 119 16.89 -3.32 -12.70
C ASP A 119 15.78 -2.27 -12.82
N ASN A 120 15.31 -2.05 -14.05
CA ASN A 120 14.35 -0.99 -14.33
C ASN A 120 12.95 -1.21 -13.73
N LEU A 121 12.69 -2.35 -13.07
CA LEU A 121 11.47 -2.59 -12.30
C LEU A 121 11.61 -2.25 -10.81
N LEU A 122 12.82 -1.96 -10.33
CA LEU A 122 13.10 -1.56 -8.95
C LEU A 122 13.17 -0.03 -8.87
N ILE A 123 12.01 0.60 -8.99
CA ILE A 123 11.86 2.06 -9.12
C ILE A 123 12.36 2.75 -7.85
N THR A 124 13.19 3.77 -8.00
CA THR A 124 13.56 4.64 -6.87
C THR A 124 13.07 6.04 -7.14
N THR A 125 12.51 6.69 -6.12
CA THR A 125 11.97 8.05 -6.28
C THR A 125 12.16 8.88 -5.02
N THR A 126 12.39 10.16 -5.23
CA THR A 126 12.43 11.23 -4.23
C THR A 126 11.20 12.13 -4.28
N ASP A 127 10.32 11.93 -5.29
CA ASP A 127 9.05 12.65 -5.42
C ASP A 127 8.01 12.07 -4.45
N ILE A 128 8.19 12.45 -3.19
CA ILE A 128 7.40 12.00 -2.05
C ILE A 128 6.73 13.23 -1.43
N SER A 129 5.42 13.14 -1.25
CA SER A 129 4.61 14.23 -0.70
C SER A 129 3.66 13.71 0.37
N ASN A 130 3.17 14.60 1.25
CA ASN A 130 2.23 14.26 2.32
C ASN A 130 2.72 13.16 3.31
N MET A 131 4.03 12.93 3.37
CA MET A 131 4.69 11.97 4.26
C MET A 131 5.57 12.68 5.30
N ASN A 132 6.05 11.95 6.30
CA ASN A 132 7.04 12.46 7.25
C ASN A 132 8.33 12.89 6.53
N ASN A 133 8.87 14.06 6.90
CA ASN A 133 10.09 14.64 6.32
C ASN A 133 11.34 13.74 6.43
N SER A 134 11.34 12.74 7.31
CA SER A 134 12.43 11.75 7.37
C SER A 134 12.45 10.80 6.16
N ILE A 135 11.36 10.69 5.41
CA ILE A 135 11.21 9.86 4.22
C ILE A 135 11.48 10.75 3.01
N ASN A 136 12.67 10.64 2.43
CA ASN A 136 13.08 11.44 1.28
C ASN A 136 13.42 10.61 0.04
N LYS A 137 13.54 9.29 0.19
CA LYS A 137 13.74 8.38 -0.93
C LYS A 137 13.21 6.98 -0.61
N VAL A 138 12.51 6.37 -1.55
CA VAL A 138 12.02 4.98 -1.43
C VAL A 138 12.44 4.16 -2.65
N MET A 139 12.41 2.83 -2.50
CA MET A 139 12.47 1.87 -3.60
C MET A 139 11.17 1.07 -3.65
N LEU A 140 10.52 1.05 -4.81
CA LEU A 140 9.26 0.36 -5.06
C LEU A 140 9.49 -0.69 -6.14
N ALA A 141 9.57 -1.96 -5.73
CA ALA A 141 9.76 -3.07 -6.63
C ALA A 141 8.45 -3.43 -7.34
N CYS A 142 8.51 -3.59 -8.67
CA CYS A 142 7.42 -4.14 -9.48
C CYS A 142 6.06 -3.50 -9.17
N THR A 143 5.98 -2.18 -9.38
CA THR A 143 4.81 -1.38 -9.02
C THR A 143 3.85 -1.16 -10.20
N ASP A 144 2.57 -1.09 -9.86
CA ASP A 144 1.48 -0.53 -10.68
C ASP A 144 1.42 1.00 -10.53
N SER A 145 0.77 1.67 -11.49
CA SER A 145 0.32 3.06 -11.37
C SER A 145 -1.12 3.15 -10.84
N LEU A 146 -1.45 4.31 -10.29
CA LEU A 146 -2.75 4.64 -9.75
C LEU A 146 -3.40 5.78 -10.55
N LEU A 147 -4.71 5.72 -10.68
CA LEU A 147 -5.55 6.82 -11.13
C LEU A 147 -6.38 7.35 -9.95
N THR A 148 -6.38 8.67 -9.76
CA THR A 148 -7.16 9.34 -8.71
C THR A 148 -8.38 10.06 -9.30
N THR A 149 -9.57 9.85 -8.74
CA THR A 149 -10.84 10.41 -9.26
C THR A 149 -11.59 11.30 -8.26
N ASP A 150 -11.15 11.37 -7.01
CA ASP A 150 -11.76 12.18 -5.96
C ASP A 150 -10.77 13.28 -5.47
N PRO A 151 -11.20 14.55 -5.34
CA PRO A 151 -10.32 15.64 -4.87
C PRO A 151 -9.83 15.51 -3.42
N LYS A 152 -10.41 14.61 -2.62
CA LYS A 152 -9.92 14.26 -1.28
C LYS A 152 -8.71 13.32 -1.34
N VAL A 153 -8.40 12.75 -2.50
CA VAL A 153 -7.22 11.93 -2.70
C VAL A 153 -5.99 12.80 -2.80
N ARG A 154 -4.94 12.41 -2.09
CA ARG A 154 -3.62 13.03 -2.08
C ARG A 154 -2.60 12.01 -2.56
N ILE A 155 -1.71 12.45 -3.45
CA ILE A 155 -0.57 11.64 -3.89
C ILE A 155 0.41 11.53 -2.71
N LEU A 156 0.97 10.34 -2.51
CA LEU A 156 2.03 10.09 -1.52
C LEU A 156 3.38 9.91 -2.19
N VAL A 157 3.41 9.14 -3.29
CA VAL A 157 4.62 8.83 -4.04
C VAL A 157 4.31 8.90 -5.53
N HIS A 158 5.14 9.64 -6.25
CA HIS A 158 5.12 9.72 -7.71
C HIS A 158 6.45 9.18 -8.27
N GLY A 159 6.42 8.66 -9.50
CA GLY A 159 7.64 8.31 -10.23
C GLY A 159 8.45 9.57 -10.59
N GLU A 160 9.75 9.42 -10.79
CA GLU A 160 10.56 10.52 -11.34
C GLU A 160 10.14 10.82 -12.79
N ASP A 161 10.55 11.97 -13.36
CA ASP A 161 10.23 12.35 -14.75
C ASP A 161 10.72 11.34 -15.81
N THR A 162 11.64 10.45 -15.43
CA THR A 162 12.22 9.38 -16.26
C THR A 162 11.43 8.08 -16.20
N CYS A 163 10.42 8.03 -15.35
CA CYS A 163 9.58 6.88 -15.11
C CYS A 163 8.53 6.73 -16.22
N GLU A 164 8.36 5.52 -16.74
CA GLU A 164 7.46 5.21 -17.84
C GLU A 164 6.43 4.17 -17.41
N SER A 165 5.15 4.51 -17.60
CA SER A 165 4.04 3.56 -17.64
C SER A 165 4.00 2.83 -18.97
N LYS A 166 3.81 1.50 -18.95
CA LYS A 166 3.58 0.72 -20.19
C LYS A 166 2.16 0.85 -20.74
N LEU A 167 1.24 1.39 -19.96
CA LEU A 167 -0.11 1.75 -20.37
C LEU A 167 -0.31 3.26 -20.59
N GLU A 168 0.77 4.05 -20.60
CA GLU A 168 0.77 5.51 -20.83
C GLU A 168 0.00 6.32 -19.77
N PHE A 169 -0.09 5.80 -18.54
CA PHE A 169 -0.61 6.53 -17.38
C PHE A 169 0.45 7.38 -16.68
N GLU A 170 0.00 8.35 -15.90
CA GLU A 170 0.85 9.08 -14.96
C GLU A 170 1.35 8.13 -13.85
N PRO A 171 2.66 8.13 -13.52
CA PRO A 171 3.24 7.18 -12.57
C PRO A 171 2.97 7.59 -11.10
N ILE A 172 1.69 7.71 -10.73
CA ILE A 172 1.28 7.82 -9.32
C ILE A 172 1.42 6.44 -8.70
N LEU A 173 2.32 6.26 -7.74
CA LEU A 173 2.68 4.92 -7.22
C LEU A 173 1.98 4.63 -5.89
N PHE A 174 1.76 5.66 -5.08
CA PHE A 174 0.98 5.58 -3.83
C PHE A 174 0.08 6.81 -3.70
N ALA A 175 -1.13 6.60 -3.19
CA ALA A 175 -2.10 7.66 -2.92
C ALA A 175 -2.91 7.36 -1.65
N GLU A 176 -3.46 8.40 -1.04
CA GLU A 176 -4.38 8.27 0.09
C GLU A 176 -5.66 9.08 -0.13
N TYR A 177 -6.80 8.51 0.23
CA TYR A 177 -8.02 9.27 0.53
C TYR A 177 -8.01 9.68 2.00
N VAL A 178 -8.42 10.91 2.30
CA VAL A 178 -8.53 11.43 3.66
C VAL A 178 -9.97 11.84 3.97
N ASP A 179 -10.57 11.18 4.96
CA ASP A 179 -11.91 11.50 5.44
C ASP A 179 -11.90 12.79 6.29
N GLU A 180 -13.05 13.45 6.38
CA GLU A 180 -13.20 14.65 7.22
C GLU A 180 -12.99 14.36 8.72
N ASN A 181 -13.22 13.11 9.15
CA ASN A 181 -12.97 12.65 10.51
C ASN A 181 -11.51 12.19 10.74
N GLY A 182 -10.64 12.33 9.74
CA GLY A 182 -9.21 12.04 9.82
C GLY A 182 -8.83 10.60 9.50
N GLY A 183 -9.80 9.71 9.24
CA GLY A 183 -9.50 8.36 8.77
C GLY A 183 -9.00 8.35 7.34
N LYS A 184 -8.29 7.29 6.97
CA LYS A 184 -7.51 7.25 5.74
C LYS A 184 -7.70 5.92 5.03
N PHE A 185 -7.75 5.99 3.70
CA PHE A 185 -7.63 4.81 2.84
C PHE A 185 -6.42 5.00 1.94
N ILE A 186 -5.46 4.09 2.01
CA ILE A 186 -4.16 4.17 1.34
C ILE A 186 -4.10 3.06 0.30
N ALA A 187 -3.68 3.40 -0.91
CA ALA A 187 -3.42 2.47 -1.99
C ALA A 187 -1.97 2.58 -2.44
N GLY A 188 -1.31 1.45 -2.65
CA GLY A 188 0.06 1.39 -3.18
C GLY A 188 0.21 0.35 -4.27
N GLY A 189 0.84 0.72 -5.38
CA GLY A 189 1.00 -0.15 -6.55
C GLY A 189 1.91 -1.37 -6.33
N THR A 190 2.54 -1.50 -5.17
CA THR A 190 3.37 -2.65 -4.80
C THR A 190 3.13 -3.08 -3.35
N CYS A 191 3.12 -4.39 -3.13
CA CYS A 191 2.98 -5.08 -1.85
C CYS A 191 4.33 -5.57 -1.27
N VAL A 192 5.43 -5.37 -1.99
CA VAL A 192 6.76 -5.92 -1.64
C VAL A 192 7.78 -4.85 -1.24
N PHE A 193 7.42 -3.56 -1.23
CA PHE A 193 8.32 -2.50 -0.74
C PHE A 193 8.76 -2.70 0.72
N TRP A 194 8.02 -3.47 1.50
CA TRP A 194 8.31 -3.80 2.90
C TRP A 194 8.73 -5.25 3.14
N ASP A 195 8.98 -6.00 2.07
CA ASP A 195 9.51 -7.36 2.20
C ASP A 195 10.97 -7.35 2.71
N ASN A 196 11.50 -8.52 3.03
CA ASN A 196 12.82 -8.66 3.62
C ASN A 196 13.95 -8.18 2.69
N TYR A 197 13.71 -8.15 1.38
CA TYR A 197 14.65 -7.62 0.40
C TYR A 197 14.63 -6.08 0.39
N SER A 198 13.44 -5.49 0.38
CA SER A 198 13.21 -4.07 0.10
C SER A 198 13.23 -3.19 1.35
N ILE A 199 12.84 -3.72 2.51
CA ILE A 199 12.60 -2.92 3.73
C ILE A 199 13.83 -2.13 4.21
N ASP A 200 15.05 -2.63 3.97
CA ASP A 200 16.29 -1.98 4.39
C ASP A 200 16.89 -1.06 3.30
N LEU A 201 16.22 -0.92 2.15
CA LEU A 201 16.66 -0.05 1.06
C LEU A 201 16.08 1.35 1.23
N TYR A 202 16.94 2.37 1.11
CA TYR A 202 16.60 3.78 1.28
C TYR A 202 15.81 4.05 2.57
N ASN A 203 14.63 4.67 2.50
CA ASN A 203 13.74 4.92 3.64
C ASN A 203 12.54 3.98 3.68
N ASN A 204 12.60 2.79 3.09
CA ASN A 204 11.46 1.87 3.06
C ASN A 204 11.00 1.48 4.46
N LYS A 205 11.90 1.27 5.42
CA LYS A 205 11.55 1.05 6.83
C LYS A 205 10.71 2.20 7.39
N GLU A 206 11.20 3.43 7.28
CA GLU A 206 10.50 4.61 7.79
C GLU A 206 9.16 4.82 7.07
N PHE A 207 9.13 4.57 5.76
CA PHE A 207 7.92 4.61 4.95
C PHE A 207 6.87 3.60 5.41
N SER A 208 7.25 2.33 5.61
CA SER A 208 6.36 1.29 6.13
C SER A 208 5.81 1.63 7.51
N LEU A 209 6.66 2.11 8.42
CA LEU A 209 6.23 2.48 9.77
C LEU A 209 5.34 3.73 9.78
N ASP A 210 5.59 4.70 8.91
CA ASP A 210 4.70 5.85 8.73
C ASP A 210 3.32 5.36 8.28
N LEU A 211 3.23 4.59 7.19
CA LEU A 211 1.98 4.01 6.68
C LEU A 211 1.17 3.26 7.75
N LEU A 212 1.85 2.46 8.57
CA LEU A 212 1.23 1.68 9.64
C LEU A 212 0.81 2.52 10.85
N SER A 213 1.27 3.77 10.95
CA SER A 213 1.03 4.66 12.09
C SER A 213 0.19 5.91 11.80
N ARG A 214 -0.26 6.11 10.55
CA ARG A 214 -0.94 7.34 10.07
C ARG A 214 -2.27 7.68 10.75
#